data_AF-A0A9D1G7M0-F1
#
_entry.id   AF-A0A9D1G7M0-F1
#
_cell.length_a   1.000
_cell.length_b   1.000
_cell.length_c   1.000
_cell.angle_alpha   90.00
_cell.angle_beta   90.00
_cell.angle_gamma   90.00
#
_symmetry.space_group_name_H-M   'P 1'
#
loop_
_entity.id
_entity.type
_entity.pdbx_description
1 polymer ?
#
loop_
_entity_poly.entity_id
_entity_poly.type
_entity_poly.pdbx_seq_one_letter_code
_entity_poly.pdbx_strand_id
1 'polypeptide(L)'
;MFHLFKLSETTKKGFLILVAFFAIILLIFGFIYWLIAKHMQKNAKKIDGYMVDLCRYRIVTNPKQFVEAVKYYEQRNLYRAIKWPLRIFILTLILLLCYCLFSTPGTTKKIFTSFFDLFPRLKWQTVGSINKELEAAGQPLIVGISWMPVSFIPNVTFKKIDATDINLYLSTLFYLVTIVLFFNISGHALSYYARIRRGMAKSKTVFEKNLDQFNYHSLDTPMTSMPIQSTPPIQTNFDHEKNEQ
;
A
#
# COMPACT_ATOMS: atom_id res chain seq x y z
N MET A 1 7.85 18.47 -43.64
CA MET A 1 9.20 19.00 -43.33
C MET A 1 9.45 18.79 -41.84
N PHE A 2 9.97 17.63 -41.46
CA PHE A 2 10.31 17.34 -40.06
C PHE A 2 11.63 18.04 -39.74
N HIS A 3 11.59 19.13 -38.98
CA HIS A 3 12.78 19.72 -38.39
C HIS A 3 13.40 18.67 -37.47
N LEU A 4 14.51 18.07 -37.91
CA LEU A 4 15.34 17.20 -37.09
C LEU A 4 15.91 18.05 -35.96
N PHE A 5 15.26 18.02 -34.79
CA PHE A 5 15.75 18.67 -33.58
C PHE A 5 17.12 18.10 -33.26
N LYS A 6 18.18 18.84 -33.57
CA LYS A 6 19.56 18.49 -33.28
C LYS A 6 19.78 18.70 -31.78
N LEU A 7 19.37 17.72 -30.96
CA LEU A 7 19.58 17.75 -29.52
C LEU A 7 21.09 17.73 -29.23
N SER A 8 21.55 18.65 -28.38
CA SER A 8 22.90 18.58 -27.83
C SER A 8 23.09 17.27 -27.05
N GLU A 9 24.32 16.74 -26.99
CA GLU A 9 24.61 15.51 -26.22
C GLU A 9 24.20 15.61 -24.75
N THR A 10 24.29 16.81 -24.18
CA THR A 10 23.83 17.10 -22.82
C THR A 10 22.32 16.92 -22.65
N THR A 11 21.53 17.35 -23.64
CA THR A 11 20.06 17.16 -23.64
C THR A 11 19.69 15.68 -23.80
N LYS A 12 20.43 14.94 -24.63
CA LYS A 12 20.24 13.49 -24.80
C LYS A 12 20.53 12.71 -23.50
N LYS A 13 21.61 13.06 -22.78
CA LYS A 13 21.94 12.47 -21.46
C LYS A 13 20.89 12.83 -20.41
N GLY A 14 20.43 14.08 -20.37
CA GLY A 14 19.37 14.53 -19.46
C GLY A 14 18.04 13.80 -19.70
N PHE A 15 17.63 13.63 -20.96
CA PHE A 15 16.44 12.86 -21.32
C PHE A 15 16.56 11.39 -20.89
N LEU A 16 17.74 10.77 -21.07
CA LEU A 16 17.99 9.39 -20.65
C LEU A 16 17.85 9.21 -19.13
N ILE A 17 18.37 10.16 -18.34
CA ILE A 17 18.21 10.17 -16.87
C ILE A 17 16.74 10.32 -16.47
N LEU A 18 16.00 11.20 -17.14
CA LEU A 18 14.57 11.40 -16.87
C LEU A 18 13.75 10.14 -17.17
N VAL A 19 14.02 9.47 -18.29
CA VAL A 19 13.38 8.19 -18.65
C VAL A 19 13.74 7.09 -17.64
N ALA A 20 15.00 7.01 -17.22
CA ALA A 20 15.43 6.06 -16.19
C ALA A 20 14.71 6.32 -14.85
N PHE A 21 14.60 7.59 -14.43
CA PHE A 21 13.87 7.97 -13.22
C PHE A 21 12.38 7.60 -13.31
N PHE A 22 11.74 7.86 -14.45
CA PHE A 22 10.35 7.47 -14.70
C PHE A 22 10.16 5.94 -14.65
N ALA A 23 11.08 5.18 -15.24
CA ALA A 23 11.05 3.72 -15.19
C ALA A 23 11.18 3.18 -13.74
N ILE A 24 12.04 3.79 -12.92
CA ILE A 24 12.18 3.45 -11.50
C ILE A 24 10.87 3.72 -10.75
N ILE A 25 10.23 4.86 -10.99
CA ILE A 25 8.93 5.20 -10.37
C ILE A 25 7.88 4.14 -10.74
N LEU A 26 7.76 3.79 -12.02
CA LEU A 26 6.83 2.75 -12.47
C LEU A 26 7.12 1.40 -11.83
N LEU A 27 8.39 1.03 -11.68
CA LEU A 27 8.81 -0.21 -11.02
C LEU A 27 8.37 -0.22 -9.55
N ILE A 28 8.55 0.88 -8.82
CA ILE A 28 8.09 1.02 -7.43
C ILE A 28 6.57 0.83 -7.33
N PHE A 29 5.80 1.51 -8.18
CA PHE A 29 4.34 1.35 -8.21
C PHE A 29 3.90 -0.06 -8.58
N GLY A 30 4.57 -0.69 -9.56
CA GLY A 30 4.33 -2.07 -9.94
C GLY A 30 4.58 -3.04 -8.79
N PHE A 31 5.66 -2.82 -8.03
CA PHE A 31 5.99 -3.63 -6.85
C PHE A 31 4.95 -3.46 -5.72
N ILE A 32 4.53 -2.22 -5.45
CA ILE A 32 3.46 -1.94 -4.46
C ILE A 32 2.17 -2.63 -4.87
N TYR A 33 1.77 -2.52 -6.14
CA TYR A 33 0.58 -3.19 -6.67
C TYR A 33 0.68 -4.71 -6.51
N TRP A 34 1.82 -5.30 -6.86
CA TRP A 34 2.05 -6.74 -6.71
C TRP A 34 1.94 -7.19 -5.25
N LEU A 35 2.51 -6.43 -4.30
CA LEU A 35 2.39 -6.72 -2.87
C LEU A 35 0.93 -6.70 -2.41
N ILE A 36 0.17 -5.68 -2.81
CA ILE A 36 -1.26 -5.55 -2.50
C ILE A 36 -2.03 -6.74 -3.09
N ALA A 37 -1.79 -7.07 -4.36
CA ALA A 37 -2.44 -8.18 -5.04
C ALA A 37 -2.15 -9.52 -4.36
N LYS A 38 -0.89 -9.78 -4.00
CA LYS A 38 -0.49 -11.00 -3.27
C LYS A 38 -1.14 -11.08 -1.89
N HIS A 39 -1.19 -9.97 -1.16
CA HIS A 39 -1.89 -9.88 0.13
C HIS A 39 -3.38 -10.18 0.00
N MET A 40 -4.05 -9.57 -0.99
CA MET A 40 -5.47 -9.80 -1.28
C MET A 40 -5.74 -11.27 -1.64
N GLN A 41 -4.94 -11.87 -2.52
CA GLN A 41 -5.11 -13.28 -2.91
C GLN A 41 -4.97 -14.24 -1.73
N LYS A 42 -3.97 -14.03 -0.86
CA LYS A 42 -3.76 -14.84 0.34
C LYS A 42 -4.96 -14.73 1.30
N ASN A 43 -5.45 -13.52 1.54
CA ASN A 43 -6.55 -13.28 2.48
C ASN A 43 -7.92 -13.64 1.93
N ALA A 44 -8.10 -13.66 0.62
CA ALA A 44 -9.34 -14.06 -0.01
C ALA A 44 -9.64 -15.55 0.21
N LYS A 45 -8.62 -16.42 0.26
CA LYS A 45 -8.80 -17.88 0.50
C LYS A 45 -9.46 -18.20 1.85
N LYS A 46 -9.39 -17.31 2.84
CA LYS A 46 -9.97 -17.53 4.17
C LYS A 46 -11.50 -17.66 4.14
N ILE A 47 -12.18 -17.16 3.09
CA ILE A 47 -13.64 -17.28 2.99
C ILE A 47 -14.09 -18.72 2.79
N ASP A 48 -13.26 -19.52 2.12
CA ASP A 48 -13.66 -20.85 1.70
C ASP A 48 -13.95 -21.73 2.92
N GLY A 49 -13.22 -21.55 4.03
CA GLY A 49 -13.43 -22.32 5.25
C GLY A 49 -14.85 -22.20 5.82
N TYR A 50 -15.27 -20.98 6.18
CA TYR A 50 -16.59 -20.80 6.78
C TYR A 50 -17.74 -20.89 5.76
N MET A 51 -17.49 -20.60 4.49
CA MET A 51 -18.54 -20.73 3.47
C MET A 51 -18.83 -22.17 3.09
N VAL A 52 -17.83 -23.06 3.11
CA VAL A 52 -18.04 -24.50 2.89
C VAL A 52 -19.01 -25.05 3.93
N ASP A 53 -18.85 -24.69 5.20
CA ASP A 53 -19.76 -25.15 6.27
C ASP A 53 -21.19 -24.66 6.03
N LEU A 54 -21.37 -23.38 5.70
CA LEU A 54 -22.70 -22.79 5.43
C LEU A 54 -23.40 -23.44 4.23
N CYS A 55 -22.66 -23.82 3.19
CA CYS A 55 -23.20 -24.58 2.06
C CYS A 55 -23.48 -26.04 2.44
N ARG A 56 -22.59 -26.68 3.20
CA ARG A 56 -22.73 -28.09 3.64
C ARG A 56 -23.98 -28.30 4.49
N TYR A 57 -24.25 -27.39 5.42
CA TYR A 57 -25.45 -27.42 6.27
C TYR A 57 -26.72 -26.89 5.57
N ARG A 58 -26.65 -26.56 4.27
CA ARG A 58 -27.76 -26.00 3.47
C ARG A 58 -28.37 -24.73 4.08
N ILE A 59 -27.59 -23.98 4.86
CA ILE A 59 -27.99 -22.67 5.40
C ILE A 59 -28.07 -21.66 4.26
N VAL A 60 -27.21 -21.81 3.25
CA VAL A 60 -27.20 -21.00 2.03
C VAL A 60 -27.49 -21.89 0.83
N THR A 61 -28.60 -21.64 0.15
CA THR A 61 -29.05 -22.46 -1.00
C THR A 61 -28.98 -21.71 -2.33
N ASN A 62 -28.90 -20.38 -2.29
CA ASN A 62 -28.94 -19.54 -3.48
C ASN A 62 -27.69 -18.62 -3.59
N PRO A 63 -27.25 -18.26 -4.81
CA PRO A 63 -26.14 -17.32 -5.02
C PRO A 63 -26.33 -15.97 -4.32
N LYS A 64 -27.55 -15.44 -4.29
CA LYS A 64 -27.86 -14.17 -3.60
C LYS A 64 -27.64 -14.28 -2.08
N GLN A 65 -28.19 -15.35 -1.48
CA GLN A 65 -28.01 -15.65 -0.05
C GLN A 65 -26.53 -15.88 0.29
N PHE A 66 -25.74 -16.44 -0.62
CA PHE A 66 -24.30 -16.63 -0.43
C PHE A 66 -23.57 -15.30 -0.32
N VAL A 67 -23.84 -14.37 -1.24
CA VAL A 67 -23.23 -13.03 -1.20
C VAL A 67 -23.65 -12.25 0.05
N GLU A 68 -24.92 -12.35 0.44
CA GLU A 68 -25.43 -11.71 1.66
C GLU A 68 -24.77 -12.29 2.92
N ALA A 69 -24.66 -13.62 3.03
CA ALA A 69 -23.95 -14.27 4.12
C ALA A 69 -22.49 -13.82 4.17
N VAL A 70 -21.78 -13.84 3.04
CA VAL A 70 -20.38 -13.36 2.96
C VAL A 70 -20.27 -11.91 3.44
N LYS A 71 -21.15 -11.01 2.98
CA LYS A 71 -21.16 -9.61 3.42
C LYS A 71 -21.39 -9.50 4.92
N TYR A 72 -22.37 -10.21 5.46
CA TYR A 72 -22.70 -10.16 6.89
C TYR A 72 -21.53 -10.63 7.77
N TYR A 73 -20.95 -11.80 7.47
CA TYR A 73 -19.83 -12.34 8.24
C TYR A 73 -18.57 -11.47 8.13
N GLU A 74 -18.27 -10.97 6.93
CA GLU A 74 -17.08 -10.13 6.74
C GLU A 74 -17.25 -8.73 7.33
N GLN A 75 -18.44 -8.13 7.30
CA GLN A 75 -18.71 -6.87 8.02
C GLN A 75 -18.52 -7.05 9.53
N ARG A 76 -19.04 -8.14 10.09
CA ARG A 76 -18.87 -8.47 11.52
C ARG A 76 -17.39 -8.69 11.86
N ASN A 77 -16.66 -9.38 11.00
CA ASN A 77 -15.23 -9.63 11.17
C ASN A 77 -14.41 -8.32 11.09
N LEU A 78 -14.71 -7.48 10.10
CA LEU A 78 -14.09 -6.17 9.92
C LEU A 78 -14.31 -5.28 11.15
N TYR A 79 -15.55 -5.21 11.65
CA TYR A 79 -15.88 -4.47 12.87
C TYR A 79 -15.08 -4.99 14.08
N ARG A 80 -15.03 -6.31 14.27
CA ARG A 80 -14.27 -6.92 15.38
C ARG A 80 -12.76 -6.63 15.29
N ALA A 81 -12.21 -6.59 14.09
CA ALA A 81 -10.80 -6.31 13.86
C ALA A 81 -10.45 -4.83 14.06
N ILE A 82 -11.31 -3.91 13.59
CA ILE A 82 -11.04 -2.47 13.60
C ILE A 82 -11.44 -1.80 14.92
N LYS A 83 -12.39 -2.35 15.69
CA LYS A 83 -12.91 -1.68 16.90
C LYS A 83 -11.82 -1.26 17.90
N TRP A 84 -10.80 -2.09 18.10
CA TRP A 84 -9.73 -1.82 19.06
C TRP A 84 -8.74 -0.78 18.52
N PRO A 85 -8.18 -0.94 17.30
CA PRO A 85 -7.40 0.11 16.65
C PRO A 85 -8.09 1.48 16.67
N LEU A 86 -9.39 1.52 16.37
CA LEU A 86 -10.17 2.76 16.36
C LEU A 86 -10.30 3.37 17.77
N ARG A 87 -10.55 2.55 18.79
CA ARG A 87 -10.60 3.01 20.19
C ARG A 87 -9.25 3.59 20.64
N ILE A 88 -8.14 2.93 20.29
CA ILE A 88 -6.79 3.43 20.61
C ILE A 88 -6.52 4.75 19.89
N PHE A 89 -6.91 4.86 18.62
CA PHE A 89 -6.77 6.11 17.86
C PHE A 89 -7.53 7.26 18.52
N ILE A 90 -8.80 7.04 18.86
CA ILE A 90 -9.65 8.04 19.53
C ILE A 90 -9.07 8.42 20.89
N LEU A 91 -8.64 7.44 21.70
CA LEU A 91 -8.04 7.71 23.01
C LEU A 91 -6.76 8.56 22.87
N THR A 92 -5.90 8.22 21.91
CA THR A 92 -4.66 8.96 21.63
C THR A 92 -4.97 10.39 21.20
N LEU A 93 -6.00 10.58 20.35
CA LEU A 93 -6.43 11.89 19.90
C LEU A 93 -7.02 12.74 21.03
N ILE A 94 -7.80 12.14 21.94
CA ILE A 94 -8.32 12.82 23.14
C ILE A 94 -7.17 13.25 24.05
N LEU A 95 -6.21 12.35 24.33
CA LEU A 95 -5.03 12.69 25.16
C LEU A 95 -4.23 13.85 24.55
N LEU A 96 -4.03 13.82 23.23
CA LEU A 96 -3.33 14.89 22.51
C LEU A 96 -4.11 16.21 22.57
N LEU A 97 -5.44 16.15 22.45
CA LEU A 97 -6.30 17.33 22.50
C LEU A 97 -6.30 17.93 23.90
N CYS A 98 -6.39 17.11 24.95
CA CYS A 98 -6.22 17.56 26.34
C CYS A 98 -4.86 18.24 26.53
N TYR A 99 -3.78 17.64 26.06
CA TYR A 99 -2.45 18.25 26.14
C TYR A 99 -2.40 19.62 25.42
N CYS A 100 -2.95 19.72 24.21
CA CYS A 100 -3.02 20.99 23.47
C CYS A 100 -3.82 22.07 24.22
N LEU A 101 -4.92 21.69 24.88
CA LEU A 101 -5.78 22.63 25.62
C LEU A 101 -5.12 23.21 26.87
N PHE A 102 -4.31 22.41 27.58
CA PHE A 102 -3.61 22.84 28.79
C PHE A 102 -2.24 23.50 28.52
N SER A 103 -1.78 23.50 27.27
CA SER A 103 -0.46 24.01 26.88
C SER A 103 -0.52 25.46 26.36
N THR A 104 0.66 26.07 26.20
CA THR A 104 0.77 27.46 25.73
C THR A 104 0.28 27.62 24.28
N PRO A 105 -0.27 28.81 23.93
CA PRO A 105 -0.68 29.10 22.55
C PRO A 105 0.51 28.94 21.59
N GLY A 106 0.34 28.10 20.56
CA GLY A 106 1.38 27.73 19.60
C GLY A 106 1.89 26.29 19.73
N THR A 107 1.60 25.63 20.86
CA THR A 107 1.99 24.22 21.11
C THR A 107 1.35 23.27 20.10
N THR A 108 0.06 23.45 19.77
CA THR A 108 -0.66 22.64 18.77
C THR A 108 0.09 22.57 17.44
N LYS A 109 0.50 23.73 16.90
CA LYS A 109 1.24 23.79 15.63
C LYS A 109 2.58 23.07 15.75
N LYS A 110 3.28 23.23 16.86
CA LYS A 110 4.56 22.54 17.11
C LYS A 110 4.36 21.03 17.10
N ILE A 111 3.42 20.48 17.86
CA ILE A 111 3.17 19.03 17.90
C ILE A 111 2.88 18.46 16.51
N PHE A 112 2.07 19.10 15.67
CA PHE A 112 1.77 18.55 14.34
C PHE A 112 2.90 18.74 13.32
N THR A 113 3.94 19.53 13.64
CA THR A 113 5.05 19.81 12.72
C THR A 113 6.39 19.22 13.17
N SER A 114 6.60 19.04 14.47
CA SER A 114 7.86 18.58 15.06
C SER A 114 8.29 17.19 14.56
N PHE A 115 7.37 16.25 14.34
CA PHE A 115 7.73 14.95 13.75
C PHE A 115 8.39 15.09 12.37
N PHE A 116 7.93 16.05 11.55
CA PHE A 116 8.52 16.30 10.23
C PHE A 116 9.88 17.00 10.31
N ASP A 117 10.25 17.54 11.46
CA ASP A 117 11.59 18.08 11.69
C ASP A 117 12.66 16.98 11.82
N LEU A 118 12.27 15.73 12.11
CA LEU A 118 13.17 14.57 12.14
C LEU A 118 13.64 14.14 10.75
N PHE A 119 12.89 14.52 9.71
CA PHE A 119 13.20 14.13 8.34
C PHE A 119 14.04 15.20 7.65
N PRO A 120 14.99 14.79 6.80
CA PRO A 120 15.78 15.72 6.01
C PRO A 120 14.86 16.58 5.15
N ARG A 121 15.03 17.90 5.24
CA ARG A 121 14.33 18.83 4.34
C ARG A 121 15.19 19.04 3.11
N LEU A 122 14.66 18.61 1.97
CA LEU A 122 15.24 18.87 0.67
C LEU A 122 14.89 20.30 0.28
N LYS A 123 15.88 21.20 0.31
CA LYS A 123 15.70 22.59 -0.10
C LYS A 123 16.55 22.87 -1.33
N TRP A 124 15.90 23.29 -2.41
CA TRP A 124 16.59 23.83 -3.57
C TRP A 124 17.18 25.19 -3.23
N GLN A 125 18.47 25.37 -3.48
CA GLN A 125 19.06 26.71 -3.48
C GLN A 125 18.58 27.43 -4.74
N THR A 126 17.74 28.44 -4.54
CA THR A 126 17.25 29.28 -5.62
C THR A 126 18.13 30.51 -5.79
N VAL A 127 18.10 31.12 -6.98
CA VAL A 127 18.80 32.38 -7.27
C VAL A 127 18.46 33.43 -6.21
N GLY A 128 17.20 33.51 -5.77
CA GLY A 128 16.78 34.44 -4.73
C GLY A 128 17.38 34.16 -3.35
N SER A 129 17.62 32.89 -2.98
CA SER A 129 18.28 32.56 -1.71
C SER A 129 19.78 32.89 -1.73
N ILE A 130 20.45 32.62 -2.84
CA ILE A 130 21.88 32.90 -3.01
C ILE A 130 22.11 34.41 -3.12
N ASN A 131 21.25 35.14 -3.84
CA ASN A 131 21.36 36.59 -3.93
C ASN A 131 21.25 37.29 -2.57
N LYS A 132 20.46 36.76 -1.62
CA LYS A 132 20.42 37.27 -0.25
C LYS A 132 21.73 37.03 0.52
N GLU A 133 22.37 35.88 0.28
CA GLU A 133 23.67 35.56 0.88
C GLU A 133 24.80 36.41 0.27
N LEU A 134 24.77 36.61 -1.05
CA LEU A 134 25.72 37.46 -1.79
C LEU A 134 25.57 38.93 -1.41
N GLU A 135 24.34 39.43 -1.26
CA GLU A 135 24.05 40.78 -0.78
C GLU A 135 24.61 41.02 0.63
N ALA A 136 24.42 40.06 1.54
CA ALA A 136 24.98 40.13 2.89
C ALA A 136 26.52 40.06 2.91
N ALA A 137 27.14 39.43 1.90
CA ALA A 137 28.59 39.33 1.74
C ALA A 137 29.21 40.46 0.89
N GLY A 138 28.40 41.41 0.39
CA GLY A 138 28.87 42.50 -0.48
C GLY A 138 29.34 42.06 -1.87
N GLN A 139 28.88 40.91 -2.35
CA GLN A 139 29.27 40.32 -3.64
C GLN A 139 28.25 40.63 -4.75
N PRO A 140 28.67 40.63 -6.03
CA PRO A 140 27.77 40.91 -7.15
C PRO A 140 26.65 39.86 -7.26
N LEU A 141 25.43 40.35 -7.49
CA LEU A 141 24.22 39.53 -7.55
C LEU A 141 24.15 38.72 -8.85
N ILE A 142 23.59 37.51 -8.77
CA ILE A 142 23.31 36.68 -9.93
C ILE A 142 22.03 37.18 -10.60
N VAL A 143 22.12 37.54 -11.87
CA VAL A 143 20.97 37.97 -12.68
C VAL A 143 20.13 36.73 -13.04
N GLY A 144 18.86 36.70 -12.64
CA GLY A 144 17.98 35.58 -12.93
C GLY A 144 16.64 35.63 -12.19
N ILE A 145 15.81 34.63 -12.44
CA ILE A 145 14.49 34.52 -11.82
C ILE A 145 14.64 33.93 -10.42
N SER A 146 14.11 34.61 -9.40
CA SER A 146 14.36 34.33 -7.98
C SER A 146 14.00 32.92 -7.50
N TRP A 147 13.06 32.23 -8.16
CA TRP A 147 12.66 30.86 -7.83
C TRP A 147 13.47 29.79 -8.56
N MET A 148 14.29 30.15 -9.55
CA MET A 148 15.03 29.20 -10.36
C MET A 148 16.11 28.49 -9.52
N PRO A 149 16.20 27.16 -9.55
CA PRO A 149 17.24 26.42 -8.82
C PRO A 149 18.59 26.66 -9.47
N VAL A 150 19.61 26.97 -8.66
CA VAL A 150 21.00 27.16 -9.11
C VAL A 150 21.75 25.84 -9.17
N SER A 151 21.31 24.84 -8.39
CA SER A 151 21.86 23.49 -8.37
C SER A 151 20.87 22.45 -8.90
N PHE A 152 21.41 21.39 -9.52
CA PHE A 152 20.65 20.19 -9.90
C PHE A 152 20.51 19.17 -8.77
N ILE A 153 21.21 19.36 -7.63
CA ILE A 153 21.12 18.52 -6.42
C ILE A 153 20.63 19.35 -5.23
N PRO A 154 19.59 18.92 -4.48
CA PRO A 154 19.02 19.74 -3.43
C PRO A 154 19.90 19.65 -2.20
N ASN A 155 20.01 20.75 -1.46
CA ASN A 155 20.71 20.71 -0.19
C ASN A 155 19.85 20.00 0.84
N VAL A 156 20.45 18.98 1.45
CA VAL A 156 19.87 18.24 2.56
C VAL A 156 20.13 19.04 3.82
N THR A 157 19.07 19.64 4.38
CA THR A 157 19.16 20.41 5.62
C THR A 157 18.45 19.67 6.74
N PHE A 158 19.14 19.54 7.88
CA PHE A 158 18.56 19.04 9.12
C PHE A 158 18.25 20.21 10.04
N LYS A 159 17.05 20.20 10.62
CA LYS A 159 16.76 21.14 11.70
C LYS A 159 17.56 20.70 12.93
N LYS A 160 18.14 21.65 13.66
CA LYS A 160 18.77 21.34 14.95
C LYS A 160 17.67 20.82 15.89
N ILE A 161 17.90 19.64 16.44
CA ILE A 161 16.97 18.97 17.34
C ILE A 161 17.42 19.27 18.76
N ASP A 162 16.56 19.93 19.54
CA ASP A 162 16.77 20.11 20.97
C ASP A 162 16.27 18.87 21.70
N ALA A 163 17.18 18.17 22.39
CA ALA A 163 16.86 16.94 23.12
C ALA A 163 15.86 17.14 24.28
N THR A 164 15.58 18.38 24.65
CA THR A 164 14.63 18.76 25.70
C THR A 164 13.23 19.10 25.18
N ASP A 165 12.99 19.08 23.86
CA ASP A 165 11.68 19.45 23.30
C ASP A 165 10.66 18.31 23.46
N ILE A 166 9.86 18.39 24.53
CA ILE A 166 8.79 17.44 24.83
C ILE A 166 7.77 17.30 23.67
N ASN A 167 7.56 18.36 22.87
CA ASN A 167 6.63 18.34 21.75
C ASN A 167 7.11 17.40 20.64
N LEU A 168 8.42 17.29 20.45
CA LEU A 168 9.01 16.40 19.46
C LEU A 168 8.74 14.93 19.81
N TYR A 169 8.95 14.55 21.07
CA TYR A 169 8.68 13.19 21.54
C TYR A 169 7.20 12.84 21.45
N LEU A 170 6.32 13.72 21.91
CA LEU A 170 4.88 13.52 21.86
C LEU A 170 4.37 13.42 20.42
N SER A 171 4.85 14.31 19.56
CA SER A 171 4.58 14.28 18.10
C SER A 171 5.02 12.95 17.49
N THR A 172 6.24 12.52 17.78
CA THR A 172 6.81 11.28 17.23
C THR A 172 6.01 10.06 17.66
N LEU A 173 5.67 9.96 18.95
CA LEU A 173 4.83 8.87 19.46
C LEU A 173 3.45 8.87 18.79
N PHE A 174 2.83 10.05 18.66
CA PHE A 174 1.52 10.20 18.01
C PHE A 174 1.55 9.73 16.54
N TYR A 175 2.54 10.16 15.77
CA TYR A 175 2.66 9.77 14.36
C TYR A 175 3.03 8.30 14.20
N LEU A 176 3.90 7.74 15.05
CA LEU A 176 4.21 6.31 15.02
C LEU A 176 2.97 5.45 15.28
N VAL A 177 2.21 5.78 16.33
CA VAL A 177 0.94 5.11 16.63
C VAL A 177 -0.03 5.25 15.46
N THR A 178 -0.16 6.45 14.89
CA THR A 178 -1.04 6.71 13.74
C THR A 178 -0.65 5.89 12.51
N ILE A 179 0.65 5.81 12.19
CA ILE A 179 1.16 5.02 11.05
C ILE A 179 0.85 3.54 11.24
N VAL A 180 1.13 2.98 12.44
CA VAL A 180 0.84 1.57 12.75
C VAL A 180 -0.66 1.28 12.63
N LEU A 181 -1.50 2.14 13.21
CA LEU A 181 -2.94 2.00 13.14
C LEU A 181 -3.46 2.13 11.70
N PHE A 182 -2.90 3.05 10.92
CA PHE A 182 -3.25 3.23 9.50
C PHE A 182 -2.98 1.96 8.69
N PHE A 183 -1.79 1.35 8.81
CA PHE A 183 -1.48 0.10 8.12
C PHE A 183 -2.39 -1.05 8.57
N ASN A 184 -2.71 -1.12 9.86
CA ASN A 184 -3.59 -2.15 10.40
C ASN A 184 -5.02 -2.03 9.85
N ILE A 185 -5.60 -0.83 9.92
CA ILE A 185 -6.95 -0.53 9.40
C ILE A 185 -7.01 -0.78 7.89
N SER A 186 -6.02 -0.28 7.15
CA SER A 186 -5.94 -0.43 5.69
C SER A 186 -5.80 -1.89 5.26
N GLY A 187 -4.98 -2.68 5.96
CA GLY A 187 -4.83 -4.11 5.71
C GLY A 187 -6.13 -4.90 5.93
N HIS A 188 -6.88 -4.55 6.98
CA HIS A 188 -8.20 -5.14 7.23
C HIS A 188 -9.24 -4.73 6.19
N ALA A 189 -9.26 -3.46 5.76
CA ALA A 189 -10.15 -2.98 4.71
C ALA A 189 -9.86 -3.64 3.35
N LEU A 190 -8.58 -3.75 2.96
CA LEU A 190 -8.15 -4.45 1.75
C LEU A 190 -8.53 -5.95 1.79
N SER A 191 -8.35 -6.59 2.94
CA SER A 191 -8.75 -7.99 3.16
C SER A 191 -10.27 -8.17 3.01
N TYR A 192 -11.06 -7.26 3.59
CA TYR A 192 -12.52 -7.26 3.44
C TYR A 192 -12.91 -7.20 1.95
N TYR A 193 -12.37 -6.23 1.21
CA TYR A 193 -12.69 -6.07 -0.21
C TYR A 193 -12.29 -7.30 -1.04
N ALA A 194 -11.11 -7.87 -0.78
CA ALA A 194 -10.64 -9.09 -1.46
C ALA A 194 -11.58 -10.28 -1.24
N ARG A 195 -12.07 -10.45 -0.01
CA ARG A 195 -12.98 -11.54 0.38
C ARG A 195 -14.38 -11.37 -0.21
N ILE A 196 -14.94 -10.16 -0.19
CA ILE A 196 -16.22 -9.88 -0.86
C ILE A 196 -16.13 -10.18 -2.36
N ARG A 197 -15.06 -9.71 -3.04
CA ARG A 197 -14.85 -9.96 -4.47
C ARG A 197 -14.76 -11.45 -4.79
N ARG A 198 -13.99 -12.23 -4.01
CA ARG A 198 -13.91 -13.68 -4.19
C ARG A 198 -15.24 -14.36 -3.89
N GLY A 199 -15.96 -13.93 -2.85
CA GLY A 199 -17.28 -14.46 -2.50
C GLY A 199 -18.29 -14.29 -3.63
N MET A 200 -18.32 -13.12 -4.27
CA MET A 200 -19.16 -12.87 -5.45
C MET A 200 -18.75 -13.70 -6.67
N ALA A 201 -17.46 -14.00 -6.84
CA ALA A 201 -17.00 -14.88 -7.90
C ALA A 201 -17.42 -16.35 -7.63
N LYS A 202 -17.23 -16.82 -6.40
CA LYS A 202 -17.55 -18.19 -5.98
C LYS A 202 -19.05 -18.45 -5.89
N SER A 203 -19.87 -17.44 -5.57
CA SER A 203 -21.33 -17.60 -5.53
C SER A 203 -21.92 -17.99 -6.88
N LYS A 204 -21.23 -17.71 -8.00
CA LYS A 204 -21.67 -18.13 -9.34
C LYS A 204 -21.36 -19.62 -9.54
N THR A 205 -20.12 -20.03 -9.26
CA THR A 205 -19.63 -21.39 -9.54
C THR A 205 -20.10 -22.45 -8.54
N VAL A 206 -20.36 -22.10 -7.28
CA VAL A 206 -20.67 -23.08 -6.21
C VAL A 206 -22.04 -23.73 -6.37
N PHE A 207 -22.98 -23.04 -7.03
CA PHE A 207 -24.34 -23.56 -7.27
C PHE A 207 -24.56 -24.05 -8.70
N GLU A 208 -23.56 -23.92 -9.57
CA GLU A 208 -23.57 -24.50 -10.92
C GLU A 208 -23.38 -26.01 -10.80
N LYS A 209 -24.47 -26.76 -10.92
CA LYS A 209 -24.43 -28.23 -11.07
C LYS A 209 -24.17 -28.57 -12.54
N ASN A 210 -22.91 -28.69 -12.93
CA ASN A 210 -22.55 -29.25 -14.24
C ASN A 210 -22.42 -30.77 -14.15
N LEU A 211 -23.25 -31.48 -14.92
CA LEU A 211 -23.17 -32.94 -15.07
C LEU A 211 -21.85 -33.38 -15.71
N ASP A 212 -21.24 -32.53 -16.55
CA ASP A 212 -19.97 -32.81 -17.23
C ASP A 212 -18.76 -32.93 -16.29
N GLN A 213 -18.86 -32.37 -15.06
CA GLN A 213 -17.82 -32.46 -14.03
C GLN A 213 -18.16 -33.47 -12.93
N PHE A 214 -19.28 -34.19 -13.07
CA PHE A 214 -19.75 -35.13 -12.07
C PHE A 214 -19.04 -36.48 -12.22
N ASN A 215 -17.96 -36.68 -11.46
CA ASN A 215 -17.27 -37.97 -11.42
C ASN A 215 -18.05 -38.96 -10.54
N TYR A 216 -18.82 -39.85 -11.17
CA TYR A 216 -19.65 -40.85 -10.49
C TYR A 216 -18.86 -41.82 -9.61
N HIS A 217 -17.56 -42.02 -9.87
CA HIS A 217 -16.68 -42.84 -9.01
C HIS A 217 -16.51 -42.29 -7.58
N SER A 218 -16.88 -41.04 -7.32
CA SER A 218 -16.86 -40.46 -5.96
C SER A 218 -18.03 -40.89 -5.07
N LEU A 219 -19.06 -41.53 -5.64
CA LEU A 219 -20.23 -42.03 -4.91
C LEU A 219 -19.97 -43.36 -4.20
N ASP A 220 -18.98 -44.14 -4.65
CA ASP A 220 -18.69 -45.48 -4.14
C ASP A 220 -17.73 -45.48 -2.93
N THR A 221 -17.13 -44.33 -2.61
CA THR A 221 -16.26 -44.18 -1.44
C THR A 221 -17.06 -43.75 -0.20
N PRO A 222 -17.08 -44.54 0.90
CA PRO A 222 -17.66 -44.08 2.16
C PRO A 222 -16.95 -42.79 2.63
N MET A 223 -17.72 -41.81 3.10
CA MET A 223 -17.31 -40.42 3.40
C MET A 223 -16.28 -40.26 4.54
N THR A 224 -15.53 -41.30 4.92
CA THR A 224 -14.62 -41.27 6.07
C THR A 224 -13.17 -40.90 5.72
N SER A 225 -12.84 -40.71 4.44
CA SER A 225 -11.50 -40.28 4.04
C SER A 225 -11.53 -39.52 2.73
N MET A 226 -11.65 -38.19 2.79
CA MET A 226 -11.13 -37.37 1.69
C MET A 226 -9.61 -37.24 1.88
N PRO A 227 -8.77 -37.80 1.00
CA PRO A 227 -7.35 -37.49 1.01
C PRO A 227 -7.18 -36.05 0.53
N ILE A 228 -6.28 -35.33 1.19
CA ILE A 228 -5.78 -34.03 0.71
C ILE A 228 -5.21 -34.27 -0.70
N GLN A 229 -5.84 -33.71 -1.72
CA GLN A 229 -5.28 -33.70 -3.08
C GLN A 229 -3.93 -32.96 -3.05
N SER A 230 -2.85 -33.72 -3.02
CA SER A 230 -1.53 -33.24 -3.39
C SER A 230 -1.54 -32.92 -4.88
N THR A 231 -1.20 -31.67 -5.20
CA THR A 231 -1.00 -31.16 -6.56
C THR A 231 -0.14 -32.12 -7.39
N PRO A 232 -0.53 -32.52 -8.62
CA PRO A 232 0.33 -33.33 -9.47
C PRO A 232 1.56 -32.53 -9.94
N PRO A 233 2.72 -33.19 -10.16
CA PRO A 233 3.94 -32.51 -10.57
C PRO A 233 3.84 -32.03 -12.02
N ILE A 234 4.47 -30.89 -12.28
CA ILE A 234 4.65 -30.29 -13.60
C ILE A 234 5.47 -31.27 -14.44
N GLN A 235 4.84 -31.92 -15.42
CA GLN A 235 5.55 -32.60 -16.50
C GLN A 235 6.19 -31.55 -17.39
N THR A 236 7.52 -31.53 -17.37
CA THR A 236 8.36 -30.82 -18.32
C THR A 236 8.48 -31.69 -19.57
N ASN A 237 7.86 -31.28 -20.68
CA ASN A 237 8.12 -31.88 -21.98
C ASN A 237 9.52 -31.45 -22.43
N PHE A 238 10.48 -32.36 -22.28
CA PHE A 238 11.69 -32.40 -23.10
C PHE A 238 11.44 -33.42 -24.21
N ASP A 239 10.98 -32.94 -25.37
CA ASP A 239 11.02 -33.75 -26.57
C ASP A 239 12.41 -33.62 -27.20
N HIS A 240 13.15 -34.72 -27.06
CA HIS A 240 14.39 -35.01 -27.72
C HIS A 240 14.04 -35.52 -29.13
N GLU A 241 13.97 -34.62 -30.11
CA GLU A 241 13.87 -35.04 -31.51
C GLU A 241 15.29 -35.31 -32.03
N LYS A 242 15.66 -36.59 -32.11
CA LYS A 242 16.88 -37.05 -32.77
C LYS A 242 16.55 -38.28 -33.61
N ASN A 243 16.78 -38.12 -34.92
CA ASN A 243 17.06 -39.13 -35.94
C ASN A 243 15.98 -40.16 -36.26
N GLU A 244 15.52 -40.15 -37.51
CA GLU A 244 15.76 -41.26 -38.45
C GLU A 244 15.48 -40.85 -39.91
N GLN A 245 16.48 -41.13 -40.75
CA GLN A 245 16.53 -41.27 -42.23
C GLN A 245 16.51 -40.03 -43.12
#